data_AF-A0A1V2I0C1-F1
#
_entry.id   AF-A0A1V2I0C1-F1
#
_cell.length_a   1.000
_cell.length_b   1.000
_cell.length_c   1.000
_cell.angle_alpha   90.00
_cell.angle_beta   90.00
_cell.angle_gamma   90.00
#
_symmetry.space_group_name_H-M   'P 1'
#
loop_
_entity.id
_entity.type
_entity.pdbx_description
1 polymer ?
#
loop_
_entity_poly.entity_id
_entity_poly.type
_entity_poly.pdbx_seq_one_letter_code
_entity_poly.pdbx_strand_id
1 'polypeptide(L)'
;MGRRDDQAATAQPTGPEGPRLARRRARGRVSVPVGLAVVATLGALATGCGKSHDEAKPAPKPSTTASPPRPGATADAKDGLDPAHLPKGWSLVAWPQDHDVPIFAEQAPEDGTTGGGSDATASSASSNSPPTGAAADRATRTLANPNAQGAPLALLVEHYDADWLRVSLPVRPNGTTGWIRRAGVRLGATPFSLAVDRAHHELTVFKDGKPSRVYPVGIGTGSTPTPAGRFYLAELLKPASPAGPWGPYAFGLSGFSDVVTNFNGAEGIIGLHGTNQPERVGTDVSMGCIRLRNEDITELADLLPVGTPVTIT
;
A
#
# COMPACT_ATOMS: atom_id res chain seq x y z
N MET A 1 -56.01 53.95 -12.98
CA MET A 1 -55.68 55.38 -13.13
C MET A 1 -54.16 55.51 -13.00
N GLY A 2 -53.46 56.02 -14.03
CA GLY A 2 -52.17 56.71 -13.87
C GLY A 2 -50.86 55.90 -13.88
N ARG A 3 -50.16 55.96 -15.02
CA ARG A 3 -48.74 55.63 -15.30
C ARG A 3 -47.73 56.28 -14.33
N ARG A 4 -46.55 55.67 -14.14
CA ARG A 4 -45.30 56.05 -14.84
C ARG A 4 -44.13 55.12 -14.49
N ASP A 5 -43.49 54.67 -15.56
CA ASP A 5 -42.23 53.95 -15.67
C ASP A 5 -41.04 54.83 -15.26
N ASP A 6 -39.95 54.21 -14.78
CA ASP A 6 -38.59 54.68 -15.04
C ASP A 6 -37.65 53.45 -15.12
N GLN A 7 -37.24 53.14 -16.35
CA GLN A 7 -36.01 52.43 -16.68
C GLN A 7 -34.96 53.48 -17.03
N ALA A 8 -33.70 53.27 -16.61
CA ALA A 8 -32.56 53.08 -17.52
C ALA A 8 -31.18 53.37 -16.88
N ALA A 9 -30.20 52.63 -17.39
CA ALA A 9 -28.84 53.05 -17.78
C ALA A 9 -27.65 52.62 -16.91
N THR A 10 -27.02 51.57 -17.44
CA THR A 10 -25.63 51.11 -17.34
C THR A 10 -24.61 52.19 -17.73
N ALA A 11 -23.44 52.25 -17.07
CA ALA A 11 -22.20 52.75 -17.65
C ALA A 11 -20.94 52.24 -16.91
N GLN A 12 -20.02 51.61 -17.65
CA GLN A 12 -18.63 51.34 -17.27
C GLN A 12 -17.78 52.61 -17.36
N PRO A 13 -16.68 52.75 -16.60
CA PRO A 13 -15.64 53.70 -16.93
C PRO A 13 -14.49 53.06 -17.72
N THR A 14 -14.23 53.69 -18.85
CA THR A 14 -13.09 53.59 -19.77
C THR A 14 -11.76 53.97 -19.10
N GLY A 15 -10.67 53.28 -19.44
CA GLY A 15 -9.31 53.71 -19.09
C GLY A 15 -8.78 54.84 -19.97
N PRO A 16 -7.51 55.26 -19.76
CA PRO A 16 -6.70 55.80 -20.85
C PRO A 16 -5.38 55.04 -21.06
N GLU A 17 -4.91 55.12 -22.31
CA GLU A 17 -3.77 54.47 -22.94
C GLU A 17 -2.38 54.98 -22.47
N GLY A 18 -1.40 54.07 -22.49
CA GLY A 18 -0.05 54.17 -23.11
C GLY A 18 0.91 55.33 -22.78
N PRO A 19 2.23 55.07 -22.77
CA PRO A 19 2.90 54.88 -24.07
C PRO A 19 3.84 53.66 -24.18
N ARG A 20 4.10 53.31 -25.45
CA ARG A 20 4.90 52.19 -25.97
C ARG A 20 6.39 52.55 -26.16
N LEU A 21 7.17 51.49 -26.42
CA LEU A 21 8.49 51.36 -27.10
C LEU A 21 9.69 51.23 -26.14
N ALA A 22 10.67 50.34 -26.35
CA ALA A 22 11.21 49.87 -27.62
C ALA A 22 11.80 48.44 -27.57
N ARG A 23 11.69 47.76 -28.72
CA ARG A 23 12.47 46.58 -29.10
C ARG A 23 13.93 46.96 -29.36
N ARG A 24 14.88 46.06 -29.04
CA ARG A 24 16.17 46.00 -29.74
C ARG A 24 16.55 44.57 -30.08
N ARG A 25 16.64 44.29 -31.38
CA ARG A 25 17.35 43.15 -31.98
C ARG A 25 18.83 43.54 -32.13
N ALA A 26 19.74 42.59 -31.98
CA ALA A 26 21.03 42.62 -32.65
C ALA A 26 21.46 41.20 -33.05
N ARG A 27 21.80 41.06 -34.33
CA ARG A 27 22.39 39.89 -34.98
C ARG A 27 23.92 39.97 -34.84
N GLY A 28 24.58 38.81 -34.80
CA GLY A 28 26.00 38.68 -35.10
C GLY A 28 26.32 37.24 -35.50
N ARG A 29 26.55 36.99 -36.80
CA ARG A 29 27.16 35.78 -37.36
C ARG A 29 28.64 36.08 -37.57
N VAL A 30 29.53 35.13 -37.24
CA VAL A 30 30.83 34.95 -37.90
C VAL A 30 31.10 33.46 -38.06
N SER A 31 31.70 33.13 -39.21
CA SER A 31 31.81 31.84 -39.88
C SER A 31 33.09 31.05 -39.57
N VAL A 32 33.01 29.77 -39.94
CA VAL A 32 33.92 28.59 -39.87
C VAL A 32 35.28 28.80 -40.56
N PRO A 33 36.30 27.96 -40.27
CA PRO A 33 36.77 27.09 -41.36
C PRO A 33 36.96 25.61 -40.98
N VAL A 34 36.84 24.83 -42.04
CA VAL A 34 36.95 23.37 -42.22
C VAL A 34 38.43 22.95 -42.29
N GLY A 35 38.75 21.76 -41.80
CA GLY A 35 39.99 21.01 -42.09
C GLY A 35 39.80 19.53 -41.71
N LEU A 36 39.28 18.70 -42.63
CA LEU A 36 39.99 17.68 -43.42
C LEU A 36 40.91 16.72 -42.62
N ALA A 37 40.53 15.44 -42.51
CA ALA A 37 41.21 14.32 -43.18
C ALA A 37 40.86 12.96 -42.53
N VAL A 38 40.16 12.13 -43.30
CA VAL A 38 39.98 10.70 -43.09
C VAL A 38 41.23 9.99 -43.62
N VAL A 39 41.97 9.25 -42.77
CA VAL A 39 42.64 7.99 -43.14
C VAL A 39 42.86 7.17 -41.86
N ALA A 40 42.19 6.02 -41.73
CA ALA A 40 42.67 4.90 -40.93
C ALA A 40 42.12 3.59 -41.53
N THR A 41 42.91 3.09 -42.49
CA THR A 41 43.16 1.68 -42.83
C THR A 41 42.14 0.61 -42.41
N LEU A 42 41.54 -0.04 -43.42
CA LEU A 42 41.05 -1.42 -43.32
C LEU A 42 42.20 -2.33 -42.86
N GLY A 43 42.06 -2.89 -41.66
CA GLY A 43 42.80 -4.05 -41.21
C GLY A 43 41.79 -5.12 -40.78
N ALA A 44 41.48 -6.04 -41.69
CA ALA A 44 40.80 -7.27 -41.34
C ALA A 44 41.78 -8.17 -40.57
N LEU A 45 41.38 -8.64 -39.39
CA LEU A 45 41.85 -9.91 -38.84
C LEU A 45 40.79 -10.42 -37.84
N ALA A 46 40.31 -11.62 -38.15
CA ALA A 46 39.30 -12.35 -37.41
C ALA A 46 39.76 -12.68 -35.99
N THR A 47 38.82 -12.69 -35.04
CA THR A 47 38.66 -13.73 -34.02
C THR A 47 37.30 -13.53 -33.37
N GLY A 48 36.56 -14.62 -33.23
CA GLY A 48 35.18 -14.61 -32.76
C GLY A 48 35.02 -14.24 -31.29
N CYS A 49 33.80 -13.88 -30.94
CA CYS A 49 33.01 -14.43 -29.83
C CYS A 49 31.68 -13.66 -29.81
N GLY A 50 30.57 -14.39 -29.72
CA GLY A 50 29.23 -13.82 -29.69
C GLY A 50 29.09 -12.82 -28.55
N LYS A 51 28.58 -11.63 -28.88
CA LYS A 51 28.10 -10.68 -27.88
C LYS A 51 26.69 -11.08 -27.51
N SER A 52 26.57 -11.91 -26.48
CA SER A 52 25.38 -11.93 -25.65
C SER A 52 25.17 -10.52 -25.10
N HIS A 53 23.96 -9.98 -25.31
CA HIS A 53 23.51 -8.81 -24.58
C HIS A 53 23.63 -9.14 -23.09
N ASP A 54 24.46 -8.39 -22.35
CA ASP A 54 24.49 -8.45 -20.90
C ASP A 54 23.11 -8.01 -20.40
N GLU A 55 22.28 -9.00 -20.12
CA GLU A 55 21.05 -8.88 -19.37
C GLU A 55 21.45 -8.32 -18.00
N ALA A 56 21.02 -7.10 -17.71
CA ALA A 56 21.26 -6.47 -16.43
C ALA A 56 20.78 -7.43 -15.33
N LYS A 57 21.75 -7.96 -14.58
CA LYS A 57 21.52 -8.87 -13.46
C LYS A 57 20.43 -8.27 -12.56
N PRO A 58 19.37 -9.03 -12.22
CA PRO A 58 18.35 -8.56 -11.30
C PRO A 58 19.03 -8.06 -10.03
N ALA A 59 18.68 -6.86 -9.59
CA ALA A 59 19.12 -6.35 -8.30
C ALA A 59 18.80 -7.42 -7.23
N PRO A 60 19.73 -7.73 -6.31
CA PRO A 60 19.49 -8.72 -5.28
C PRO A 60 18.24 -8.33 -4.50
N LYS A 61 17.32 -9.29 -4.32
CA LYS A 61 16.19 -9.13 -3.39
C LYS A 61 16.75 -8.63 -2.06
N PRO A 62 16.19 -7.57 -1.45
CA PRO A 62 16.68 -7.10 -0.15
C PRO A 62 16.72 -8.28 0.81
N SER A 63 17.92 -8.61 1.26
CA SER A 63 18.15 -9.75 2.16
C SER A 63 17.38 -9.49 3.44
N THR A 64 16.38 -10.33 3.70
CA THR A 64 15.62 -10.34 4.94
C THR A 64 16.54 -10.87 6.03
N THR A 65 16.99 -9.99 6.91
CA THR A 65 17.36 -10.45 8.26
C THR A 65 16.03 -10.86 8.90
N ALA A 66 15.99 -12.08 9.43
CA ALA A 66 14.79 -12.70 10.02
C ALA A 66 13.93 -11.68 10.79
N SER A 67 12.61 -11.75 10.60
CA SER A 67 11.66 -10.96 11.39
C SER A 67 12.07 -11.01 12.86
N PRO A 68 12.26 -9.86 13.54
CA PRO A 68 12.63 -9.86 14.95
C PRO A 68 11.60 -10.66 15.77
N PRO A 69 12.00 -11.27 16.91
CA PRO A 69 11.08 -11.96 17.78
C PRO A 69 9.93 -11.03 18.14
N ARG A 70 8.73 -11.47 17.76
CA ARG A 70 7.51 -10.66 17.68
C ARG A 70 7.03 -10.30 19.08
N PRO A 71 6.52 -9.07 19.32
CA PRO A 71 5.50 -8.87 20.34
C PRO A 71 4.29 -9.71 19.90
N GLY A 72 4.11 -10.89 20.49
CA GLY A 72 2.96 -11.72 20.17
C GLY A 72 1.68 -10.90 20.38
N ALA A 73 0.82 -10.82 19.36
CA ALA A 73 -0.61 -10.63 19.58
C ALA A 73 -0.97 -11.61 20.70
N THR A 74 -1.30 -11.09 21.90
CA THR A 74 -1.15 -11.77 23.19
C THR A 74 -1.59 -13.23 23.06
N ALA A 75 -0.63 -14.13 22.89
CA ALA A 75 -0.87 -15.56 22.72
C ALA A 75 -0.97 -16.25 24.08
N ASP A 76 -0.61 -15.54 25.15
CA ASP A 76 -0.45 -16.09 26.50
C ASP A 76 -1.44 -15.47 27.49
N ALA A 77 -2.70 -15.31 27.08
CA ALA A 77 -3.74 -15.25 28.11
C ALA A 77 -3.82 -16.65 28.72
N LYS A 78 -3.27 -16.80 29.94
CA LYS A 78 -3.42 -17.99 30.78
C LYS A 78 -4.90 -18.42 30.98
N ASP A 79 -5.84 -17.60 30.54
CA ASP A 79 -7.30 -17.78 30.65
C ASP A 79 -8.02 -18.07 29.33
N GLY A 80 -7.32 -18.41 28.24
CA GLY A 80 -7.98 -18.80 26.98
C GLY A 80 -8.65 -17.61 26.28
N LEU A 81 -8.09 -17.22 25.13
CA LEU A 81 -8.73 -16.24 24.25
C LEU A 81 -10.15 -16.71 23.91
N ASP A 82 -11.17 -16.01 24.39
CA ASP A 82 -12.56 -16.21 23.98
C ASP A 82 -12.92 -15.19 22.88
N PRO A 83 -13.00 -15.61 21.60
CA PRO A 83 -13.33 -14.74 20.48
C PRO A 83 -14.68 -14.04 20.62
N ALA A 84 -15.61 -14.62 21.40
CA ALA A 84 -16.94 -14.04 21.63
C ALA A 84 -16.93 -12.87 22.63
N HIS A 85 -15.87 -12.73 23.43
CA HIS A 85 -15.80 -11.77 24.54
C HIS A 85 -14.57 -10.85 24.47
N LEU A 86 -14.10 -10.54 23.27
CA LEU A 86 -12.99 -9.62 23.10
C LEU A 86 -13.34 -8.22 23.61
N PRO A 87 -12.40 -7.54 24.30
CA PRO A 87 -12.60 -6.14 24.66
C PRO A 87 -12.86 -5.29 23.42
N LYS A 88 -13.71 -4.26 23.57
CA LYS A 88 -14.01 -3.33 22.48
C LYS A 88 -12.71 -2.72 21.94
N GLY A 89 -12.57 -2.71 20.61
CA GLY A 89 -11.39 -2.18 19.92
C GLY A 89 -10.26 -3.20 19.71
N TRP A 90 -10.40 -4.43 20.22
CA TRP A 90 -9.47 -5.52 19.93
C TRP A 90 -9.83 -6.20 18.61
N SER A 91 -8.82 -6.74 17.93
CA SER A 91 -8.96 -7.46 16.67
C SER A 91 -8.32 -8.84 16.75
N LEU A 92 -8.95 -9.84 16.13
CA LEU A 92 -8.45 -11.21 16.04
C LEU A 92 -7.50 -11.39 14.87
N VAL A 93 -6.46 -12.18 15.08
CA VAL A 93 -5.49 -12.55 14.06
C VAL A 93 -5.38 -14.08 14.03
N ALA A 94 -5.55 -14.65 12.85
CA ALA A 94 -5.34 -16.06 12.60
C ALA A 94 -3.89 -16.30 12.15
N TRP A 95 -3.26 -17.28 12.80
CA TRP A 95 -1.92 -17.77 12.49
C TRP A 95 -2.03 -19.21 11.98
N PRO A 96 -2.09 -19.44 10.66
CA PRO A 96 -2.10 -20.79 10.12
C PRO A 96 -0.90 -21.61 10.60
N GLN A 97 -1.15 -22.89 10.88
CA GLN A 97 -0.12 -23.82 11.35
C GLN A 97 0.44 -24.66 10.20
N ASP A 98 -0.37 -24.92 9.18
CA ASP A 98 0.03 -25.68 8.00
C ASP A 98 0.81 -24.83 7.00
N HIS A 99 1.60 -25.49 6.15
CA HIS A 99 2.36 -24.84 5.08
C HIS A 99 1.48 -24.33 3.95
N ASP A 100 0.43 -25.07 3.63
CA ASP A 100 -0.54 -24.75 2.60
C ASP A 100 -1.86 -24.43 3.27
N VAL A 101 -2.34 -23.20 3.10
CA VAL A 101 -3.54 -22.69 3.77
C VAL A 101 -4.68 -22.61 2.76
N PRO A 102 -5.63 -23.56 2.75
CA PRO A 102 -6.72 -23.56 1.80
C PRO A 102 -7.72 -22.45 2.14
N ILE A 103 -8.10 -21.68 1.12
CA ILE A 103 -9.09 -20.62 1.21
C ILE A 103 -10.36 -21.07 0.49
N PHE A 104 -11.50 -20.87 1.12
CA PHE A 104 -12.81 -21.27 0.62
C PHE A 104 -13.68 -20.03 0.40
N ALA A 105 -14.60 -20.11 -0.57
CA ALA A 105 -15.59 -19.07 -0.85
C ALA A 105 -15.00 -17.64 -0.82
N GLU A 106 -13.92 -17.44 -1.58
CA GLU A 106 -13.28 -16.14 -1.73
C GLU A 106 -14.22 -15.12 -2.37
N GLN A 107 -14.15 -13.89 -1.86
CA GLN A 107 -14.96 -12.76 -2.31
C GLN A 107 -14.06 -11.55 -2.53
N ALA A 108 -14.03 -11.08 -3.78
CA ALA A 108 -13.47 -9.79 -4.15
C ALA A 108 -14.25 -8.66 -3.44
N PRO A 109 -13.66 -7.46 -3.24
CA PRO A 109 -14.41 -6.31 -2.77
C PRO A 109 -15.55 -6.00 -3.76
N GLU A 110 -16.69 -5.55 -3.22
CA GLU A 110 -17.78 -5.04 -4.06
C GLU A 110 -17.31 -3.73 -4.72
N ASP A 111 -17.37 -3.64 -6.05
CA ASP A 111 -17.04 -2.41 -6.78
C ASP A 111 -17.96 -1.28 -6.31
N GLY A 112 -17.37 -0.24 -5.70
CA GLY A 112 -18.10 0.94 -5.22
C GLY A 112 -18.62 1.87 -6.33
N THR A 113 -18.96 1.36 -7.51
CA THR A 113 -19.51 2.16 -8.60
C THR A 113 -21.00 2.41 -8.40
N THR A 114 -21.32 3.61 -7.91
CA THR A 114 -22.63 4.23 -8.11
C THR A 114 -22.88 4.46 -9.60
N GLY A 115 -23.87 3.79 -10.19
CA GLY A 115 -24.34 4.06 -11.55
C GLY A 115 -25.58 3.25 -11.90
N GLY A 116 -26.73 3.91 -12.02
CA GLY A 116 -28.05 3.29 -12.17
C GLY A 116 -28.24 2.41 -13.41
N GLY A 117 -28.91 1.29 -13.21
CA GLY A 117 -29.45 0.40 -14.22
C GLY A 117 -30.33 -0.62 -13.53
N SER A 118 -31.64 -0.48 -13.66
CA SER A 118 -32.63 -1.48 -13.26
C SER A 118 -32.44 -2.78 -14.05
N ASP A 119 -32.70 -3.90 -13.38
CA ASP A 119 -32.74 -5.29 -13.86
C ASP A 119 -31.43 -6.08 -13.89
N ALA A 120 -31.05 -6.61 -12.72
CA ALA A 120 -30.72 -8.03 -12.53
C ALA A 120 -30.66 -8.35 -11.03
N THR A 121 -31.63 -9.12 -10.54
CA THR A 121 -31.59 -9.75 -9.22
C THR A 121 -30.51 -10.84 -9.20
N ALA A 122 -29.28 -10.44 -8.91
CA ALA A 122 -28.31 -11.27 -8.24
C ALA A 122 -27.92 -10.54 -6.95
N SER A 123 -28.57 -10.92 -5.85
CA SER A 123 -28.10 -10.54 -4.51
C SER A 123 -26.72 -11.15 -4.31
N SER A 124 -25.66 -10.43 -4.68
CA SER A 124 -24.33 -10.64 -4.12
C SER A 124 -24.36 -10.08 -2.69
N ALA A 125 -25.11 -10.74 -1.82
CA ALA A 125 -24.88 -10.55 -0.41
C ALA A 125 -23.48 -11.13 -0.15
N SER A 126 -22.52 -10.26 0.18
CA SER A 126 -21.31 -10.60 0.92
C SER A 126 -21.71 -11.47 2.11
N SER A 127 -21.75 -12.80 1.92
CA SER A 127 -22.36 -13.68 2.91
C SER A 127 -21.39 -13.78 4.09
N ASN A 128 -21.72 -13.09 5.18
CA ASN A 128 -21.08 -13.31 6.48
C ASN A 128 -21.32 -14.71 7.02
N SER A 129 -22.12 -15.54 6.34
CA SER A 129 -22.30 -16.94 6.66
C SER A 129 -21.15 -17.79 6.09
N PRO A 130 -20.66 -18.78 6.86
CA PRO A 130 -19.69 -19.74 6.36
C PRO A 130 -20.15 -20.49 5.10
N PRO A 131 -19.21 -20.99 4.27
CA PRO A 131 -19.55 -21.79 3.11
C PRO A 131 -20.20 -23.12 3.53
N THR A 132 -21.10 -23.62 2.69
CA THR A 132 -21.79 -24.91 2.87
C THR A 132 -21.74 -25.74 1.59
N GLY A 133 -21.97 -27.06 1.71
CA GLY A 133 -21.95 -27.99 0.58
C GLY A 133 -20.64 -27.93 -0.21
N ALA A 134 -20.72 -27.93 -1.54
CA ALA A 134 -19.55 -27.95 -2.41
C ALA A 134 -18.56 -26.79 -2.18
N ALA A 135 -19.03 -25.62 -1.73
CA ALA A 135 -18.18 -24.47 -1.43
C ALA A 135 -17.37 -24.66 -0.13
N ALA A 136 -17.84 -25.51 0.79
CA ALA A 136 -17.15 -25.89 2.02
C ALA A 136 -16.08 -26.98 1.80
N ASP A 137 -16.22 -27.74 0.71
CA ASP A 137 -15.41 -28.92 0.42
C ASP A 137 -14.27 -28.65 -0.58
N ARG A 138 -14.34 -27.54 -1.33
CA ARG A 138 -13.34 -27.19 -2.36
C ARG A 138 -12.77 -25.80 -2.13
N ALA A 139 -11.46 -25.76 -1.89
CA ALA A 139 -10.72 -24.50 -1.82
C ALA A 139 -10.70 -23.79 -3.18
N THR A 140 -10.87 -22.47 -3.17
CA THR A 140 -10.73 -21.60 -4.36
C THR A 140 -9.29 -21.23 -4.62
N ARG A 141 -8.47 -21.16 -3.56
CA ARG A 141 -7.02 -20.96 -3.64
C ARG A 141 -6.31 -21.58 -2.44
N THR A 142 -4.98 -21.57 -2.51
CA THR A 142 -4.10 -21.91 -1.40
C THR A 142 -3.12 -20.75 -1.19
N LEU A 143 -2.92 -20.34 0.06
CA LEU A 143 -1.85 -19.41 0.44
C LEU A 143 -0.68 -20.19 1.07
N ALA A 144 0.54 -19.77 0.77
CA ALA A 144 1.74 -20.34 1.38
C ALA A 144 2.00 -19.75 2.77
N ASN A 145 2.52 -20.60 3.65
CA ASN A 145 3.01 -20.25 4.98
C ASN A 145 4.36 -20.97 5.22
N PRO A 146 5.49 -20.27 5.36
CA PRO A 146 5.64 -18.81 5.38
C PRO A 146 5.18 -18.11 4.08
N ASN A 147 4.91 -16.81 4.18
CA ASN A 147 4.52 -15.97 3.04
C ASN A 147 5.70 -15.81 2.03
N ALA A 148 5.47 -15.07 0.95
CA ALA A 148 6.46 -14.88 -0.11
C ALA A 148 7.79 -14.21 0.35
N GLN A 149 7.78 -13.56 1.50
CA GLN A 149 8.93 -12.89 2.13
C GLN A 149 9.59 -13.76 3.21
N GLY A 150 9.06 -14.97 3.46
CA GLY A 150 9.57 -15.91 4.44
C GLY A 150 9.08 -15.66 5.88
N ALA A 151 8.12 -14.75 6.08
CA ALA A 151 7.53 -14.49 7.38
C ALA A 151 6.31 -15.43 7.63
N PRO A 152 6.03 -15.82 8.89
CA PRO A 152 4.82 -16.60 9.19
C PRO A 152 3.57 -15.86 8.73
N LEU A 153 2.68 -16.57 8.01
CA LEU A 153 1.45 -15.98 7.48
C LEU A 153 0.55 -15.51 8.64
N ALA A 154 0.14 -14.25 8.59
CA ALA A 154 -0.84 -13.65 9.48
C ALA A 154 -2.08 -13.27 8.66
N LEU A 155 -3.28 -13.55 9.16
CA LEU A 155 -4.52 -13.19 8.51
C LEU A 155 -5.42 -12.46 9.51
N LEU A 156 -5.82 -11.22 9.18
CA LEU A 156 -6.79 -10.49 9.99
C LEU A 156 -8.15 -11.17 9.89
N VAL A 157 -8.75 -11.52 11.03
CA VAL A 157 -10.08 -12.13 11.09
C VAL A 157 -11.12 -11.01 11.04
N GLU A 158 -12.03 -11.10 10.05
CA GLU A 158 -13.15 -10.17 9.89
C GLU A 158 -14.45 -10.73 10.48
N HIS A 159 -14.61 -12.06 10.44
CA HIS A 159 -15.74 -12.74 11.05
C HIS A 159 -15.30 -14.04 11.71
N TYR A 160 -15.79 -14.27 12.93
CA TYR A 160 -15.56 -15.48 13.70
C TYR A 160 -16.82 -16.34 13.70
N ASP A 161 -16.66 -17.59 13.31
CA ASP A 161 -17.63 -18.67 13.48
C ASP A 161 -16.93 -19.85 14.20
N ALA A 162 -17.70 -20.81 14.72
CA ALA A 162 -17.18 -21.94 15.48
C ALA A 162 -16.19 -22.79 14.65
N ASP A 163 -16.52 -23.06 13.39
CA ASP A 163 -15.73 -23.93 12.51
C ASP A 163 -14.95 -23.15 11.45
N TRP A 164 -15.30 -21.88 11.26
CA TRP A 164 -14.86 -21.07 10.14
C TRP A 164 -14.42 -19.68 10.57
N LEU A 165 -13.43 -19.14 9.88
CA LEU A 165 -13.01 -17.75 10.02
C LEU A 165 -13.07 -17.09 8.66
N ARG A 166 -13.78 -15.97 8.55
CA ARG A 166 -13.64 -15.08 7.40
C ARG A 166 -12.45 -14.17 7.67
N VAL A 167 -11.51 -14.14 6.74
CA VAL A 167 -10.24 -13.42 6.88
C VAL A 167 -10.00 -12.49 5.70
N SER A 168 -9.30 -11.39 5.97
CA SER A 168 -8.77 -10.49 4.94
C SER A 168 -7.53 -11.12 4.31
N LEU A 169 -7.54 -11.26 2.98
CA LEU A 169 -6.48 -11.93 2.23
C LEU A 169 -5.45 -10.92 1.70
N PRO A 170 -4.14 -11.19 1.81
CA PRO A 170 -3.09 -10.33 1.27
C PRO A 170 -2.91 -10.61 -0.22
N VAL A 171 -3.96 -10.39 -1.00
CA VAL A 171 -4.01 -10.68 -2.44
C VAL A 171 -4.67 -9.53 -3.19
N ARG A 172 -4.45 -9.47 -4.51
CA ARG A 172 -5.22 -8.57 -5.39
C ARG A 172 -6.56 -9.22 -5.78
N PRO A 173 -7.62 -8.41 -5.99
CA PRO A 173 -7.71 -6.98 -5.66
C PRO A 173 -7.69 -6.72 -4.14
N ASN A 174 -7.23 -5.53 -3.74
CA ASN A 174 -7.23 -5.11 -2.34
C ASN A 174 -8.63 -5.25 -1.72
N GLY A 175 -8.72 -5.72 -0.47
CA GLY A 175 -10.02 -5.93 0.19
C GLY A 175 -10.66 -7.29 -0.10
N THR A 176 -9.97 -8.18 -0.82
CA THR A 176 -10.43 -9.57 -0.99
C THR A 176 -10.48 -10.29 0.36
N THR A 177 -11.54 -11.05 0.58
CA THR A 177 -11.74 -11.89 1.77
C THR A 177 -11.95 -13.35 1.39
N GLY A 178 -11.77 -14.26 2.34
CA GLY A 178 -12.08 -15.66 2.15
C GLY A 178 -12.23 -16.39 3.47
N TRP A 179 -12.73 -17.62 3.41
CA TRP A 179 -12.97 -18.46 4.57
C TRP A 179 -11.85 -19.46 4.76
N ILE A 180 -11.43 -19.66 6.01
CA ILE A 180 -10.49 -20.70 6.42
C ILE A 180 -11.06 -21.52 7.57
N ARG A 181 -10.62 -22.77 7.70
CA ARG A 181 -11.04 -23.65 8.81
C ARG A 181 -10.42 -23.16 10.12
N ARG A 182 -11.25 -23.00 11.15
CA ARG A 182 -10.80 -22.58 12.48
C ARG A 182 -9.76 -23.55 13.06
N ALA A 183 -9.95 -24.86 12.88
CA ALA A 183 -9.06 -25.88 13.44
C ALA A 183 -7.59 -25.80 12.96
N GLY A 184 -7.33 -25.23 11.78
CA GLY A 184 -5.98 -25.14 11.19
C GLY A 184 -5.16 -23.92 11.62
N VAL A 185 -5.66 -23.11 12.55
CA VAL A 185 -5.00 -21.86 12.97
C VAL A 185 -4.85 -21.74 14.47
N ARG A 186 -3.81 -21.04 14.91
CA ARG A 186 -3.74 -20.47 16.26
C ARG A 186 -4.29 -19.06 16.23
N LEU A 187 -5.20 -18.72 17.14
CA LEU A 187 -5.69 -17.35 17.27
C LEU A 187 -4.78 -16.53 18.18
N GLY A 188 -4.65 -15.26 17.86
CA GLY A 188 -4.17 -14.22 18.76
C GLY A 188 -5.08 -13.00 18.65
N ALA A 189 -4.87 -12.01 19.51
CA ALA A 189 -5.56 -10.73 19.43
C ALA A 189 -4.62 -9.56 19.66
N THR A 190 -4.98 -8.42 19.10
CA THR A 190 -4.25 -7.15 19.26
C THR A 190 -5.20 -6.06 19.77
N PRO A 191 -4.79 -5.27 20.77
CA PRO A 191 -5.52 -4.08 21.20
C PRO A 191 -5.30 -2.88 20.26
N PHE A 192 -4.41 -3.01 19.27
CA PHE A 192 -3.99 -1.90 18.42
C PHE A 192 -4.74 -1.87 17.10
N SER A 193 -4.92 -0.66 16.57
CA SER A 193 -5.30 -0.41 15.18
C SER A 193 -4.69 0.90 14.70
N LEU A 194 -4.49 1.04 13.39
CA LEU A 194 -3.93 2.26 12.78
C LEU A 194 -4.97 2.92 11.86
N ALA A 195 -4.96 4.25 11.83
CA ALA A 195 -5.63 5.04 10.80
C ALA A 195 -4.61 5.94 10.11
N VAL A 196 -4.61 5.93 8.78
CA VAL A 196 -3.79 6.81 7.95
C VAL A 196 -4.72 7.76 7.22
N ASP A 197 -4.58 9.05 7.52
CA ASP A 197 -5.26 10.13 6.83
C ASP A 197 -4.33 10.70 5.76
N ARG A 198 -4.63 10.41 4.49
CA ARG A 198 -3.84 10.88 3.35
C ARG A 198 -3.99 12.38 3.12
N ALA A 199 -5.13 12.97 3.49
CA ALA A 199 -5.38 14.39 3.29
C ALA A 199 -4.57 15.25 4.28
N HIS A 200 -4.34 14.74 5.49
CA HIS A 200 -3.60 15.44 6.54
C HIS A 200 -2.17 14.93 6.73
N HIS A 201 -1.75 13.90 5.99
CA HIS A 201 -0.43 13.27 6.14
C HIS A 201 -0.17 12.77 7.57
N GLU A 202 -1.16 12.13 8.17
CA GLU A 202 -1.09 11.66 9.57
C GLU A 202 -1.37 10.17 9.69
N LEU A 203 -0.62 9.52 10.59
CA LEU A 203 -0.90 8.18 11.09
C LEU A 203 -1.27 8.26 12.56
N THR A 204 -2.48 7.82 12.90
CA THR A 204 -2.94 7.69 14.29
C THR A 204 -2.89 6.22 14.72
N VAL A 205 -2.21 5.96 15.84
CA VAL A 205 -2.24 4.68 16.54
C VAL A 205 -3.35 4.71 17.57
N PHE A 206 -4.21 3.70 17.55
CA PHE A 206 -5.20 3.45 18.58
C PHE A 206 -4.79 2.27 19.44
N LYS A 207 -5.08 2.33 20.73
CA LYS A 207 -4.98 1.21 21.68
C LYS A 207 -6.31 1.10 22.42
N ASP A 208 -6.88 -0.10 22.48
CA ASP A 208 -8.19 -0.36 23.08
C ASP A 208 -9.29 0.57 22.49
N GLY A 209 -9.19 0.82 21.18
CA GLY A 209 -10.08 1.71 20.44
C GLY A 209 -9.93 3.21 20.74
N LYS A 210 -8.92 3.64 21.51
CA LYS A 210 -8.67 5.04 21.85
C LYS A 210 -7.38 5.54 21.20
N PRO A 211 -7.33 6.78 20.68
CA PRO A 211 -6.12 7.33 20.10
C PRO A 211 -5.03 7.39 21.17
N SER A 212 -3.85 6.87 20.84
CA SER A 212 -2.70 6.76 21.73
C SER A 212 -1.52 7.61 21.24
N ARG A 213 -1.27 7.66 19.93
CA ARG A 213 -0.14 8.36 19.31
C ARG A 213 -0.52 8.85 17.91
N VAL A 214 0.09 9.95 17.47
CA VAL A 214 -0.09 10.52 16.11
C VAL A 214 1.28 10.85 15.55
N TYR A 215 1.52 10.50 14.29
CA TYR A 215 2.79 10.74 13.59
C TYR A 215 2.55 11.39 12.23
N PRO A 216 3.39 12.35 11.81
CA PRO A 216 3.39 12.81 10.44
C PRO A 216 3.91 11.69 9.52
N VAL A 217 3.35 11.56 8.33
CA VAL A 217 3.74 10.54 7.35
C VAL A 217 3.92 11.11 5.95
N GLY A 218 4.89 10.60 5.20
CA GLY A 218 4.93 10.79 3.75
C GLY A 218 4.06 9.73 3.07
N ILE A 219 3.33 10.09 2.02
CA ILE A 219 2.44 9.16 1.29
C ILE A 219 2.79 9.10 -0.19
N GLY A 220 2.06 8.26 -0.93
CA GLY A 220 2.16 8.15 -2.38
C GLY A 220 1.81 9.44 -3.10
N THR A 221 2.50 9.71 -4.20
CA THR A 221 2.17 10.85 -5.07
C THR A 221 0.86 10.62 -5.83
N GLY A 222 0.31 11.67 -6.45
CA GLY A 222 -0.87 11.53 -7.31
C GLY A 222 -0.74 10.50 -8.45
N SER A 223 0.47 10.24 -8.95
CA SER A 223 0.71 9.22 -9.99
C SER A 223 0.90 7.80 -9.43
N THR A 224 1.23 7.68 -8.15
CA THR A 224 1.46 6.41 -7.45
C THR A 224 0.86 6.51 -6.05
N PRO A 225 -0.48 6.63 -5.96
CA PRO A 225 -1.14 6.98 -4.70
C PRO A 225 -1.01 5.85 -3.68
N THR A 226 -1.05 6.22 -2.40
CA THR A 226 -1.30 5.25 -1.33
C THR A 226 -2.76 4.80 -1.44
N PRO A 227 -3.04 3.49 -1.59
CA PRO A 227 -4.39 3.00 -1.82
C PRO A 227 -5.26 3.24 -0.58
N ALA A 228 -6.52 3.62 -0.80
CA ALA A 228 -7.51 3.65 0.26
C ALA A 228 -8.00 2.24 0.58
N GLY A 229 -8.46 2.01 1.80
CA GLY A 229 -9.11 0.76 2.18
C GLY A 229 -8.71 0.23 3.55
N ARG A 230 -9.05 -1.04 3.78
CA ARG A 230 -8.76 -1.76 5.01
C ARG A 230 -7.69 -2.81 4.75
N PHE A 231 -6.63 -2.74 5.53
CA PHE A 231 -5.45 -3.58 5.45
C PHE A 231 -5.05 -4.04 6.85
N TYR A 232 -3.94 -4.76 6.95
CA TYR A 232 -3.28 -5.05 8.22
C TYR A 232 -1.77 -5.15 8.01
N LEU A 233 -1.00 -5.04 9.10
CA LEU A 233 0.44 -5.31 9.09
C LEU A 233 0.63 -6.82 8.88
N ALA A 234 1.06 -7.24 7.69
CA ALA A 234 1.22 -8.65 7.32
C ALA A 234 2.53 -9.24 7.85
N GLU A 235 3.56 -8.40 8.00
CA GLU A 235 4.88 -8.80 8.45
C GLU A 235 5.71 -7.62 8.94
N LEU A 236 6.76 -7.92 9.71
CA LEU A 236 7.78 -6.96 10.13
C LEU A 236 9.15 -7.42 9.61
N LEU A 237 9.82 -6.51 8.91
CA LEU A 237 11.12 -6.70 8.28
C LEU A 237 12.15 -5.75 8.89
N LYS A 238 13.38 -6.23 8.98
CA LYS A 238 14.56 -5.42 9.33
C LYS A 238 15.45 -5.26 8.09
N PRO A 239 15.36 -4.13 7.37
CA PRO A 239 16.19 -3.87 6.21
C PRO A 239 17.69 -3.98 6.52
N ALA A 240 18.47 -4.54 5.59
CA ALA A 240 19.91 -4.74 5.76
C ALA A 240 20.69 -3.41 5.90
N SER A 241 20.18 -2.32 5.31
CA SER A 241 20.75 -0.98 5.44
C SER A 241 19.75 -0.04 6.13
N PRO A 242 19.92 0.22 7.44
CA PRO A 242 19.06 1.15 8.19
C PRO A 242 19.07 2.58 7.66
N ALA A 243 20.14 2.99 6.96
CA ALA A 243 20.26 4.29 6.30
C ALA A 243 19.69 4.30 4.87
N GLY A 244 19.15 3.16 4.41
CA GLY A 244 18.56 3.01 3.09
C GLY A 244 17.16 3.61 2.98
N PRO A 245 16.53 3.51 1.79
CA PRO A 245 15.22 4.12 1.53
C PRO A 245 14.09 3.57 2.41
N TRP A 246 14.26 2.38 2.98
CA TRP A 246 13.30 1.74 3.87
C TRP A 246 13.53 2.05 5.36
N GLY A 247 14.61 2.74 5.72
CA GLY A 247 14.95 3.03 7.11
C GLY A 247 15.32 1.76 7.93
N PRO A 248 15.26 1.84 9.27
CA PRO A 248 15.69 0.76 10.16
C PRO A 248 14.70 -0.42 10.25
N TYR A 249 13.43 -0.18 9.93
CA TYR A 249 12.34 -1.17 9.98
C TYR A 249 11.31 -0.88 8.89
N ALA A 250 10.63 -1.94 8.45
CA ALA A 250 9.50 -1.84 7.53
C ALA A 250 8.46 -2.91 7.87
N PHE A 251 7.19 -2.50 7.97
CA PHE A 251 6.08 -3.43 7.90
C PHE A 251 5.60 -3.56 6.45
N GLY A 252 5.44 -4.79 5.98
CA GLY A 252 4.65 -5.08 4.79
C GLY A 252 3.17 -5.09 5.17
N LEU A 253 2.31 -4.41 4.42
CA LEU A 253 0.85 -4.49 4.61
C LEU A 253 0.27 -5.62 3.75
N SER A 254 -0.97 -5.99 4.03
CA SER A 254 -1.77 -6.87 3.16
C SER A 254 -2.21 -6.22 1.85
N GLY A 255 -1.93 -4.93 1.67
CA GLY A 255 -2.35 -4.13 0.52
C GLY A 255 -1.28 -3.96 -0.54
N PHE A 256 -1.73 -3.74 -1.77
CA PHE A 256 -0.89 -3.52 -2.94
C PHE A 256 -1.19 -2.17 -3.59
N SER A 257 -0.21 -1.57 -4.25
CA SER A 257 -0.41 -0.37 -5.07
C SER A 257 -1.38 -0.66 -6.21
N ASP A 258 -2.31 0.26 -6.47
CA ASP A 258 -3.28 0.12 -7.56
C ASP A 258 -2.63 0.27 -8.95
N VAL A 259 -1.46 0.92 -9.02
CA VAL A 259 -0.79 1.27 -10.28
C VAL A 259 0.60 0.65 -10.42
N VAL A 260 1.26 0.29 -9.33
CA VAL A 260 2.56 -0.42 -9.36
C VAL A 260 2.31 -1.92 -9.20
N THR A 261 2.23 -2.64 -10.32
CA THR A 261 2.00 -4.10 -10.33
C THR A 261 3.30 -4.91 -10.38
N ASN A 262 4.42 -4.28 -10.73
CA ASN A 262 5.74 -4.89 -10.73
C ASN A 262 6.78 -3.91 -10.14
N PHE A 263 7.38 -4.29 -9.03
CA PHE A 263 8.46 -3.58 -8.37
C PHE A 263 9.66 -4.53 -8.20
N ASN A 264 10.64 -4.45 -9.09
CA ASN A 264 11.82 -5.32 -9.12
C ASN A 264 11.49 -6.83 -9.14
N GLY A 265 10.47 -7.23 -9.91
CA GLY A 265 10.04 -8.63 -10.02
C GLY A 265 9.16 -9.12 -8.87
N ALA A 266 8.74 -8.22 -7.97
CA ALA A 266 7.77 -8.49 -6.92
C ALA A 266 6.49 -7.68 -7.14
N GLU A 267 5.40 -8.10 -6.53
CA GLU A 267 4.17 -7.31 -6.50
C GLU A 267 4.42 -6.00 -5.74
N GLY A 268 3.80 -4.90 -6.16
CA GLY A 268 3.92 -3.60 -5.49
C GLY A 268 3.20 -3.56 -4.14
N ILE A 269 3.71 -4.28 -3.14
CA ILE A 269 3.20 -4.29 -1.77
C ILE A 269 3.37 -2.90 -1.15
N ILE A 270 2.35 -2.43 -0.46
CA ILE A 270 2.40 -1.19 0.31
C ILE A 270 3.12 -1.47 1.63
N GLY A 271 4.11 -0.64 1.95
CA GLY A 271 4.83 -0.72 3.22
C GLY A 271 4.55 0.48 4.12
N LEU A 272 4.68 0.25 5.43
CA LEU A 272 4.85 1.27 6.46
C LEU A 272 6.29 1.21 6.93
N HIS A 273 7.12 2.21 6.62
CA HIS A 273 8.57 2.09 6.79
C HIS A 273 9.24 3.43 7.14
N GLY A 274 10.51 3.36 7.57
CA GLY A 274 11.33 4.55 7.82
C GLY A 274 11.76 5.23 6.53
N THR A 275 12.78 6.09 6.57
CA THR A 275 13.23 6.76 5.34
C THR A 275 14.67 7.26 5.42
N ASN A 276 15.29 7.47 4.26
CA ASN A 276 16.52 8.22 4.11
C ASN A 276 16.31 9.69 3.70
N GLN A 277 15.05 10.14 3.64
CA GLN A 277 14.64 11.50 3.30
C GLN A 277 13.67 12.04 4.39
N PRO A 278 14.12 12.17 5.66
CA PRO A 278 13.25 12.55 6.77
C PRO A 278 12.57 13.92 6.56
N GLU A 279 13.20 14.81 5.81
CA GLU A 279 12.68 16.12 5.42
C GLU A 279 11.45 16.07 4.51
N ARG A 280 11.15 14.89 3.93
CA ARG A 280 9.99 14.70 3.05
C ARG A 280 8.80 14.01 3.73
N VAL A 281 8.94 13.66 5.01
CA VAL A 281 7.79 13.22 5.83
C VAL A 281 6.80 14.38 5.95
N GLY A 282 5.50 14.11 5.79
CA GLY A 282 4.46 15.15 5.71
C GLY A 282 4.16 15.63 4.28
N THR A 283 4.60 14.90 3.26
CA THR A 283 4.39 15.25 1.84
C THR A 283 4.04 14.03 0.98
N ASP A 284 3.58 14.31 -0.24
CA ASP A 284 3.45 13.33 -1.31
C ASP A 284 4.81 13.04 -1.94
N VAL A 285 5.37 11.85 -1.68
CA VAL A 285 6.77 11.54 -2.00
C VAL A 285 7.03 10.11 -2.48
N SER A 286 6.16 9.16 -2.14
CA SER A 286 6.45 7.74 -2.32
C SER A 286 5.75 7.15 -3.55
N MET A 287 6.03 5.86 -3.81
CA MET A 287 5.30 5.04 -4.78
C MET A 287 4.12 4.30 -4.14
N GLY A 288 3.44 4.94 -3.19
CA GLY A 288 2.28 4.42 -2.47
C GLY A 288 2.58 3.98 -1.03
N CYS A 289 3.84 3.72 -0.68
CA CYS A 289 4.23 3.39 0.69
C CYS A 289 4.05 4.58 1.66
N ILE A 290 3.80 4.27 2.93
CA ILE A 290 3.69 5.24 4.01
C ILE A 290 5.06 5.36 4.68
N ARG A 291 5.64 6.56 4.67
CA ARG A 291 6.99 6.84 5.19
C ARG A 291 6.92 7.57 6.51
N LEU A 292 7.58 7.04 7.53
CA LEU A 292 7.80 7.72 8.81
C LEU A 292 9.24 8.18 8.95
N ARG A 293 9.49 8.99 9.98
CA ARG A 293 10.84 9.18 10.51
C ARG A 293 11.35 7.88 11.11
N ASN A 294 12.67 7.74 11.21
CA ASN A 294 13.28 6.47 11.60
C ASN A 294 13.03 6.13 13.08
N GLU A 295 13.00 7.15 13.94
CA GLU A 295 12.62 7.05 15.34
C GLU A 295 11.18 6.55 15.53
N ASP A 296 10.25 7.07 14.71
CA ASP A 296 8.84 6.72 14.78
C ASP A 296 8.61 5.27 14.36
N ILE A 297 9.18 4.84 13.22
CA ILE A 297 9.03 3.43 12.79
C ILE A 297 9.71 2.45 13.75
N THR A 298 10.83 2.83 14.38
CA THR A 298 11.47 2.00 15.41
C THR A 298 10.56 1.83 16.61
N GLU A 299 9.93 2.90 17.09
CA GLU A 299 8.96 2.82 18.18
C GLU A 299 7.75 1.93 17.80
N LEU A 300 7.22 2.09 16.59
CA LEU A 300 6.12 1.25 16.10
C LEU A 300 6.52 -0.22 15.94
N ALA A 301 7.76 -0.51 15.55
CA ALA A 301 8.27 -1.88 15.44
C ALA A 301 8.34 -2.59 16.80
N ASP A 302 8.63 -1.85 17.87
CA ASP A 302 8.64 -2.37 19.24
C ASP A 302 7.22 -2.50 19.82
N LEU A 303 6.28 -1.63 19.39
CA LEU A 303 4.94 -1.54 19.94
C LEU A 303 3.92 -2.46 19.28
N LEU A 304 3.93 -2.54 17.94
CA LEU A 304 2.81 -3.09 17.18
C LEU A 304 3.01 -4.56 16.82
N PRO A 305 2.06 -5.44 17.15
CA PRO A 305 2.09 -6.81 16.66
C PRO A 305 1.68 -6.88 15.18
N VAL A 306 2.24 -7.85 14.46
CA VAL A 306 1.73 -8.27 13.14
C VAL A 306 0.26 -8.71 13.26
N GLY A 307 -0.54 -8.38 12.25
CA GLY A 307 -1.99 -8.53 12.22
C GLY A 307 -2.76 -7.30 12.72
N THR A 308 -2.06 -6.25 13.19
CA THR A 308 -2.68 -4.95 13.53
C THR A 308 -3.42 -4.38 12.32
N PRO A 309 -4.73 -4.10 12.42
CA PRO A 309 -5.51 -3.50 11.33
C PRO A 309 -5.00 -2.11 10.99
N VAL A 310 -5.05 -1.75 9.72
CA VAL A 310 -4.72 -0.43 9.18
C VAL A 310 -5.86 0.04 8.29
N THR A 311 -6.45 1.19 8.59
CA THR A 311 -7.43 1.85 7.72
C THR A 311 -6.76 3.05 7.05
N ILE A 312 -6.89 3.17 5.74
CA ILE A 312 -6.34 4.29 4.96
C ILE A 312 -7.48 5.05 4.29
N THR A 313 -7.57 6.35 4.56
CA THR A 313 -8.61 7.26 4.05
C THR A 313 -8.02 8.41 3.26
#